data_AF-A0A9Q1C6S9-F1
#
_entry.id   AF-A0A9Q1C6S9-F1
#
_cell.length_a   1.000
_cell.length_b   1.000
_cell.length_c   1.000
_cell.angle_alpha   90.00
_cell.angle_beta   90.00
_cell.angle_gamma   90.00
#
_symmetry.space_group_name_H-M   'P 1'
#
loop_
_entity.id
_entity.type
_entity.pdbx_description
1 polymer ?
#
loop_
_entity_poly.entity_id
_entity_poly.type
_entity_poly.pdbx_seq_one_letter_code
_entity_poly.pdbx_strand_id
1 'polypeptide(L)'
;MTSSVRFSTLTSSSTVIPFYFTLNVQKSSTLFSYFACRYNKFSKPKDVLRFVRDMRQYHGIIWAPCFNSRSMELCLDIVKTYTLKENRFFLGHPDHFQKIQKFWESRGHKGRISTGFYFANVALSRCQEVHLYGFWPFSKMADKGRKEIPYHYFDQINFTSFNNPNQHNMNSEFSVLVQLHALGVLRIHIACHQSLGEKY
;
A
#
# COMPACT_ATOMS: atom_id res chain seq x y z
N MET A 1 -3.96 6.80 -2.90
CA MET A 1 -2.87 7.37 -2.11
C MET A 1 -1.97 6.21 -1.77
N THR A 2 -0.69 6.32 -2.07
CA THR A 2 0.27 5.24 -1.87
C THR A 2 0.96 5.48 -0.54
N SER A 3 0.56 4.70 0.47
CA SER A 3 1.16 4.72 1.81
C SER A 3 2.17 3.58 1.92
N SER A 4 3.21 3.74 2.73
CA SER A 4 4.21 2.72 3.00
C SER A 4 4.21 2.36 4.49
N VAL A 5 4.08 1.09 4.87
CA VAL A 5 4.27 0.64 6.26
C VAL A 5 5.65 0.01 6.37
N ARG A 6 6.47 0.49 7.30
CA ARG A 6 7.65 -0.24 7.75
C ARG A 6 7.32 -0.89 9.09
N PHE A 7 7.77 -2.11 9.33
CA PHE A 7 7.54 -2.78 10.60
C PHE A 7 8.71 -3.68 11.00
N SER A 8 8.72 -4.14 12.24
CA SER A 8 9.70 -5.10 12.76
C SER A 8 8.99 -6.31 13.38
N THR A 9 9.51 -7.50 13.10
CA THR A 9 8.96 -8.77 13.61
C THR A 9 9.79 -9.31 14.77
N LEU A 10 9.22 -10.28 15.50
CA LEU A 10 9.81 -10.94 16.68
C LEU A 10 11.21 -11.52 16.47
N THR A 11 11.63 -11.77 15.22
CA THR A 11 12.91 -12.43 14.91
C THR A 11 14.04 -11.45 14.59
N SER A 12 14.07 -10.30 15.27
CA SER A 12 15.08 -9.21 15.20
C SER A 12 15.35 -8.58 13.82
N SER A 13 14.79 -9.11 12.73
CA SER A 13 14.92 -8.52 11.41
C SER A 13 13.89 -7.42 11.24
N SER A 14 14.36 -6.19 11.04
CA SER A 14 13.52 -5.08 10.58
C SER A 14 13.02 -5.39 9.17
N THR A 15 11.84 -6.01 9.04
CA THR A 15 11.20 -6.21 7.74
C THR A 15 10.51 -4.91 7.33
N VAL A 16 11.23 -4.07 6.60
CA VAL A 16 10.54 -3.11 5.75
C VAL A 16 9.75 -3.95 4.75
N ILE A 17 8.42 -3.97 4.85
CA ILE A 17 7.58 -4.26 3.69
C ILE A 17 7.31 -2.90 3.08
N PRO A 18 8.26 -2.35 2.30
CA PRO A 18 7.91 -1.17 1.53
C PRO A 18 6.66 -1.54 0.73
N PHE A 19 5.70 -0.64 0.67
CA PHE A 19 4.59 -0.78 -0.27
C PHE A 19 5.09 -0.52 -1.70
N TYR A 20 6.23 -1.10 -2.07
CA TYR A 20 6.47 -1.47 -3.44
C TYR A 20 5.40 -2.51 -3.72
N PHE A 21 4.33 -2.08 -4.38
CA PHE A 21 3.13 -2.82 -4.80
C PHE A 21 1.77 -2.33 -4.26
N THR A 22 1.59 -1.02 -4.06
CA THR A 22 0.57 -0.34 -4.88
C THR A 22 1.27 0.24 -6.08
N LEU A 23 1.52 -0.63 -7.03
CA LEU A 23 2.18 -0.40 -8.29
C LEU A 23 1.65 0.86 -9.01
N ASN A 24 2.43 1.94 -9.00
CA ASN A 24 2.41 3.08 -9.92
C ASN A 24 1.05 3.31 -10.62
N VAL A 25 0.04 3.64 -9.82
CA VAL A 25 -1.33 3.84 -10.29
C VAL A 25 -1.43 5.25 -10.87
N GLN A 26 -0.83 5.46 -12.04
CA GLN A 26 -0.94 6.75 -12.71
C GLN A 26 -2.38 7.03 -13.18
N LYS A 27 -3.26 6.03 -13.31
CA LYS A 27 -4.63 6.23 -13.80
C LYS A 27 -5.70 5.22 -13.32
N SER A 28 -5.42 4.27 -12.43
CA SER A 28 -6.41 3.23 -12.17
C SER A 28 -6.41 2.49 -10.83
N SER A 29 -7.54 2.62 -10.16
CA SER A 29 -7.96 2.04 -8.89
C SER A 29 -7.83 0.52 -8.73
N THR A 30 -7.33 -0.24 -9.72
CA THR A 30 -7.27 -1.72 -9.67
C THR A 30 -5.95 -2.30 -10.19
N LEU A 31 -5.51 -3.41 -9.59
CA LEU A 31 -4.34 -4.20 -10.02
C LEU A 31 -4.38 -4.57 -11.51
N PHE A 32 -5.56 -5.00 -11.99
CA PHE A 32 -5.80 -5.30 -13.40
C PHE A 32 -5.36 -4.17 -14.32
N SER A 33 -5.72 -2.93 -13.98
CA SER A 33 -5.42 -1.81 -14.84
C SER A 33 -3.98 -1.36 -14.76
N TYR A 34 -3.28 -1.57 -13.64
CA TYR A 34 -1.85 -1.38 -13.63
C TYR A 34 -1.16 -2.35 -14.60
N PHE A 35 -1.51 -3.64 -14.54
CA PHE A 35 -0.99 -4.63 -15.49
C PHE A 35 -1.38 -4.29 -16.93
N ALA A 36 -2.58 -3.75 -17.14
CA ALA A 36 -2.99 -3.24 -18.46
C ALA A 36 -2.12 -2.08 -18.94
N CYS A 37 -1.96 -1.03 -18.14
CA CYS A 37 -1.24 0.18 -18.54
C CYS A 37 0.26 -0.05 -18.68
N ARG A 38 0.87 -0.79 -17.73
CA ARG A 38 2.33 -0.93 -17.68
C ARG A 38 2.85 -2.20 -18.31
N TYR A 39 2.07 -3.28 -18.42
CA TYR A 39 2.53 -4.55 -18.99
C TYR A 39 1.54 -5.14 -19.98
N ASN A 40 0.67 -4.31 -20.58
CA ASN A 40 -0.24 -4.73 -21.64
C ASN A 40 -1.03 -6.01 -21.29
N LYS A 41 -1.47 -6.14 -20.03
CA LYS A 41 -2.18 -7.31 -19.48
C LYS A 41 -1.44 -8.64 -19.71
N PHE A 42 -0.13 -8.61 -19.83
CA PHE A 42 0.69 -9.78 -20.14
C PHE A 42 0.29 -10.49 -21.45
N SER A 43 -0.27 -9.76 -22.41
CA SER A 43 -0.79 -10.31 -23.66
C SER A 43 0.28 -11.00 -24.52
N LYS A 44 1.57 -10.69 -24.30
CA LYS A 44 2.70 -11.31 -25.00
C LYS A 44 3.76 -11.80 -24.00
N PRO A 45 4.52 -12.87 -24.29
CA PRO A 45 5.59 -13.35 -23.42
C PRO A 45 6.62 -12.28 -23.02
N LYS A 46 6.94 -11.35 -23.95
CA LYS A 46 7.83 -10.22 -23.69
C LYS A 46 7.33 -9.29 -22.58
N ASP A 47 6.02 -9.21 -22.37
CA ASP A 47 5.41 -8.34 -21.37
C ASP A 47 5.61 -8.94 -19.96
N VAL A 48 5.48 -10.27 -19.84
CA VAL A 48 5.82 -11.03 -18.62
C VAL A 48 7.31 -10.92 -18.31
N LEU A 49 8.17 -11.10 -19.31
CA LEU A 49 9.62 -10.98 -19.13
C LEU A 49 10.03 -9.57 -18.69
N ARG A 50 9.38 -8.52 -19.23
CA ARG A 50 9.59 -7.15 -18.76
C ARG A 50 9.20 -7.00 -17.29
N PHE A 51 8.04 -7.52 -16.89
CA PHE A 51 7.62 -7.50 -15.50
C PHE A 51 8.62 -8.21 -14.58
N VAL A 52 9.00 -9.45 -14.90
CA VAL A 52 9.98 -10.21 -14.11
C VAL A 52 11.31 -9.47 -14.00
N ARG A 53 11.78 -8.86 -15.10
CA ARG A 53 13.00 -8.04 -15.11
C ARG A 53 12.88 -6.82 -14.18
N ASP A 54 11.79 -6.07 -14.30
CA ASP A 54 11.51 -4.90 -13.45
C ASP A 54 11.47 -5.31 -11.97
N MET A 55 11.07 -6.56 -11.66
CA MET A 55 10.94 -7.03 -10.28
C MET A 55 12.22 -7.55 -9.63
N ARG A 56 13.28 -7.81 -10.39
CA ARG A 56 14.57 -8.27 -9.83
C ARG A 56 15.21 -7.30 -8.84
N GLN A 57 14.91 -6.01 -8.96
CA GLN A 57 15.47 -4.99 -8.06
C GLN A 57 14.88 -5.05 -6.65
N TYR A 58 13.73 -5.72 -6.46
CA TYR A 58 13.06 -5.80 -5.16
C TYR A 58 13.42 -7.11 -4.45
N HIS A 59 13.47 -7.05 -3.13
CA HIS A 59 13.69 -8.22 -2.28
C HIS A 59 12.46 -8.49 -1.40
N GLY A 60 12.26 -9.74 -0.99
CA GLY A 60 11.18 -10.10 -0.08
C GLY A 60 9.89 -10.57 -0.77
N ILE A 61 8.75 -9.93 -0.48
CA ILE A 61 7.43 -10.37 -0.97
C ILE A 61 6.82 -9.31 -1.87
N ILE A 62 6.39 -9.72 -3.06
CA ILE A 62 5.56 -8.95 -3.96
C ILE A 62 4.12 -9.41 -3.79
N TRP A 63 3.31 -8.61 -3.11
CA TRP A 63 1.93 -8.97 -2.82
C TRP A 63 0.95 -8.41 -3.85
N ALA A 64 -0.01 -9.22 -4.28
CA ALA A 64 -0.99 -8.86 -5.30
C ALA A 64 -2.45 -9.10 -4.82
N PRO A 65 -3.31 -8.05 -4.76
CA PRO A 65 -4.73 -8.17 -4.37
C PRO A 65 -5.60 -8.67 -5.52
N CYS A 66 -5.44 -9.92 -5.93
CA CYS A 66 -6.14 -10.51 -7.08
C CYS A 66 -7.58 -10.96 -6.72
N PHE A 67 -8.36 -10.10 -6.08
CA PHE A 67 -9.65 -10.45 -5.45
C PHE A 67 -10.85 -10.52 -6.41
N ASN A 68 -10.68 -10.15 -7.68
CA ASN A 68 -11.73 -10.25 -8.70
C ASN A 68 -11.27 -11.16 -9.84
N SER A 69 -12.23 -11.74 -10.58
CA SER A 69 -11.97 -12.72 -11.63
C SER A 69 -10.96 -12.24 -12.68
N ARG A 70 -11.15 -11.02 -13.21
CA ARG A 70 -10.25 -10.41 -14.20
C ARG A 70 -8.81 -10.24 -13.69
N SER A 71 -8.64 -9.87 -12.43
CA SER A 71 -7.30 -9.73 -11.83
C SER A 71 -6.69 -11.09 -11.50
N MET A 72 -7.52 -12.07 -11.12
CA MET A 72 -7.07 -13.42 -10.77
C MET A 72 -6.43 -14.13 -11.95
N GLU A 73 -7.06 -14.08 -13.14
CA GLU A 73 -6.52 -14.70 -14.35
C GLU A 73 -5.10 -14.20 -14.66
N LEU A 74 -4.92 -12.87 -14.68
CA LEU A 74 -3.61 -12.24 -14.89
C LEU A 74 -2.59 -12.66 -13.82
N CYS A 75 -3.00 -12.74 -12.56
CA CYS A 75 -2.11 -13.13 -11.49
C CYS A 75 -1.68 -14.59 -11.56
N LEU A 76 -2.56 -15.49 -12.00
CA LEU A 76 -2.22 -16.90 -12.17
C LEU A 76 -1.19 -17.09 -13.28
N ASP A 77 -1.26 -16.32 -14.35
CA ASP A 77 -0.25 -16.36 -15.43
C ASP A 77 1.11 -15.85 -14.96
N ILE A 78 1.13 -14.83 -14.10
CA ILE A 78 2.36 -14.40 -13.42
C ILE A 78 2.89 -15.53 -12.54
N VAL A 79 2.08 -16.09 -11.64
CA VAL A 79 2.53 -17.11 -10.68
C VAL A 79 3.18 -18.31 -11.37
N LYS A 80 2.66 -18.73 -12.54
CA LYS A 80 3.25 -19.84 -13.33
C LYS A 80 4.65 -19.54 -13.86
N THR A 81 4.96 -18.27 -14.12
CA THR A 81 6.20 -17.84 -14.79
C THR A 81 7.19 -17.16 -13.85
N TYR A 82 6.72 -16.70 -12.69
CA TYR A 82 7.49 -15.90 -11.75
C TYR A 82 8.49 -16.73 -10.97
N THR A 83 9.73 -16.73 -11.43
CA THR A 83 10.84 -17.50 -10.88
C THR A 83 12.01 -16.58 -10.57
N LEU A 84 11.89 -15.77 -9.51
CA LEU A 84 12.98 -14.95 -8.98
C LEU A 84 13.49 -15.50 -7.66
N LYS A 85 14.79 -15.35 -7.40
CA LYS A 85 15.42 -15.76 -6.14
C LYS A 85 15.39 -14.63 -5.11
N GLU A 86 15.38 -13.39 -5.59
CA GLU A 86 15.45 -12.17 -4.81
C GLU A 86 14.14 -11.92 -4.04
N ASN A 87 13.01 -12.35 -4.59
CA ASN A 87 11.69 -12.14 -4.01
C ASN A 87 10.67 -13.20 -4.44
N ARG A 88 9.53 -13.22 -3.75
CA ARG A 88 8.41 -14.14 -3.99
C ARG A 88 7.15 -13.36 -4.34
N PHE A 89 6.48 -13.75 -5.43
CA PHE A 89 5.15 -13.22 -5.76
C PHE A 89 4.07 -13.96 -4.95
N PHE A 90 3.26 -13.21 -4.20
CA PHE A 90 2.27 -13.75 -3.27
C PHE A 90 0.88 -13.19 -3.58
N LEU A 91 -0.10 -14.09 -3.72
CA LEU A 91 -1.48 -13.71 -3.95
C LEU A 91 -2.17 -13.42 -2.62
N GLY A 92 -2.82 -12.27 -2.49
CA GLY A 92 -3.65 -11.98 -1.34
C GLY A 92 -4.82 -12.95 -1.24
N HIS A 93 -5.05 -13.49 -0.04
CA HIS A 93 -6.23 -14.31 0.21
C HIS A 93 -7.49 -13.42 0.31
N PRO A 94 -8.53 -13.64 -0.52
CA PRO A 94 -9.72 -12.78 -0.53
C PRO A 94 -10.44 -12.78 0.83
N ASP A 95 -10.58 -13.95 1.47
CA ASP A 95 -11.23 -14.03 2.79
C ASP A 95 -10.48 -13.27 3.89
N HIS A 96 -9.15 -13.17 3.81
CA HIS A 96 -8.39 -12.42 4.80
C HIS A 96 -8.70 -10.92 4.69
N PHE A 97 -8.77 -10.39 3.46
CA PHE A 97 -9.21 -9.02 3.22
C PHE A 97 -10.67 -8.80 3.69
N GLN A 98 -11.57 -9.72 3.36
CA GLN A 98 -12.98 -9.64 3.78
C GLN A 98 -13.14 -9.68 5.31
N LYS A 99 -12.36 -10.49 6.03
CA LYS A 99 -12.41 -10.55 7.49
C LYS A 99 -11.97 -9.23 8.12
N ILE A 100 -10.90 -8.60 7.62
CA ILE A 100 -10.47 -7.27 8.09
C ILE A 100 -11.49 -6.20 7.72
N GLN A 101 -12.07 -6.24 6.51
CA GLN A 101 -13.15 -5.35 6.11
C GLN A 101 -14.33 -5.43 7.09
N LYS A 102 -14.85 -6.64 7.36
CA LYS A 102 -15.97 -6.86 8.28
C LYS A 102 -15.67 -6.42 9.71
N PHE A 103 -14.43 -6.62 10.16
CA PHE A 103 -13.98 -6.15 11.47
C PHE A 103 -14.17 -4.63 11.61
N TRP A 104 -13.84 -3.84 10.58
CA TRP A 104 -14.01 -2.39 10.62
C TRP A 104 -15.44 -1.93 10.35
N GLU A 105 -16.18 -2.62 9.48
CA GLU A 105 -17.61 -2.37 9.28
C GLU A 105 -18.40 -2.50 10.58
N SER A 106 -18.11 -3.54 11.38
CA SER A 106 -18.74 -3.73 12.70
C SER A 106 -18.43 -2.62 13.71
N ARG A 107 -17.43 -1.77 13.43
CA ARG A 107 -17.02 -0.61 14.24
C ARG A 107 -17.44 0.71 13.60
N GLY A 108 -18.35 0.67 12.62
CA GLY A 108 -18.91 1.86 11.99
C GLY A 108 -18.09 2.43 10.83
N HIS A 109 -17.02 1.75 10.38
CA HIS A 109 -16.36 2.14 9.14
C HIS A 109 -17.31 1.96 7.94
N LYS A 110 -17.33 2.95 7.05
CA LYS A 110 -18.19 2.95 5.85
C LYS A 110 -17.33 2.92 4.60
N GLY A 111 -17.73 2.08 3.65
CA GLY A 111 -17.01 1.89 2.39
C GLY A 111 -15.92 0.82 2.50
N ARG A 112 -15.26 0.56 1.37
CA ARG A 112 -14.17 -0.41 1.30
C ARG A 112 -12.92 0.16 1.96
N ILE A 113 -12.20 -0.63 2.76
CA ILE A 113 -10.92 -0.22 3.33
C ILE A 113 -9.84 -0.10 2.24
N SER A 114 -8.95 0.87 2.41
CA SER A 114 -7.78 1.03 1.54
C SER A 114 -6.76 -0.10 1.74
N THR A 115 -5.93 -0.32 0.72
CA THR A 115 -4.80 -1.24 0.81
C THR A 115 -3.83 -0.84 1.93
N GLY A 116 -3.62 0.47 2.13
CA GLY A 116 -2.79 1.01 3.21
C GLY A 116 -3.32 0.60 4.59
N PHE A 117 -4.62 0.76 4.81
CA PHE A 117 -5.25 0.43 6.08
C PHE A 117 -5.33 -1.08 6.33
N TYR A 118 -5.59 -1.88 5.30
CA TYR A 118 -5.51 -3.33 5.36
C TYR A 118 -4.14 -3.81 5.86
N PHE A 119 -3.05 -3.30 5.28
CA PHE A 119 -1.70 -3.72 5.66
C PHE A 119 -1.25 -3.15 7.01
N ALA A 120 -1.73 -1.98 7.42
CA ALA A 120 -1.55 -1.51 8.80
C ALA A 120 -2.13 -2.53 9.80
N ASN A 121 -3.33 -3.06 9.52
CA ASN A 121 -3.95 -4.11 10.33
C ASN A 121 -3.18 -5.45 10.29
N VAL A 122 -2.71 -5.85 9.10
CA VAL A 122 -1.86 -7.05 8.97
C VAL A 122 -0.59 -6.90 9.81
N ALA A 123 0.09 -5.75 9.73
CA ALA A 123 1.29 -5.47 10.49
C ALA A 123 1.00 -5.50 12.00
N LEU A 124 -0.06 -4.84 12.46
CA LEU A 124 -0.48 -4.86 13.87
C LEU A 124 -0.75 -6.28 14.40
N SER A 125 -1.21 -7.20 13.55
CA SER A 125 -1.46 -8.59 13.95
C SER A 125 -0.21 -9.48 14.01
N ARG A 126 0.93 -9.01 13.49
CA ARG A 126 2.14 -9.85 13.29
C ARG A 126 3.43 -9.25 13.82
N CYS A 127 3.46 -7.95 14.07
CA CYS A 127 4.67 -7.18 14.34
C CYS A 127 4.63 -6.64 15.77
N GLN A 128 5.80 -6.55 16.40
CA GLN A 128 5.90 -5.93 17.73
C GLN A 128 5.82 -4.41 17.64
N GLU A 129 6.32 -3.85 16.53
CA GLU A 129 6.39 -2.41 16.34
C GLU A 129 6.08 -2.07 14.87
N VAL A 130 5.21 -1.08 14.69
CA VAL A 130 4.67 -0.70 13.38
C VAL A 130 4.88 0.80 13.17
N HIS A 131 5.52 1.15 12.06
CA HIS A 131 5.80 2.52 11.65
C HIS A 131 5.12 2.80 10.29
N LEU A 132 4.17 3.74 10.27
CA LEU A 132 3.44 4.15 9.08
C LEU A 132 4.06 5.41 8.46
N TYR A 133 4.31 5.37 7.16
CA TYR A 133 4.83 6.48 6.37
C TYR A 133 3.88 6.76 5.19
N GLY A 134 3.77 8.02 4.79
CA GLY A 134 3.00 8.40 3.59
C GLY A 134 1.49 8.10 3.67
N PHE A 135 0.94 7.86 4.87
CA PHE A 135 -0.50 7.80 5.09
C PHE A 135 -0.98 9.20 5.48
N TRP A 136 -1.38 10.01 4.50
CA TRP A 136 -1.74 11.41 4.69
C TRP A 136 -2.83 11.84 3.69
N PRO A 137 -4.13 11.65 4.01
CA PRO A 137 -5.20 11.78 3.03
C PRO A 137 -5.60 13.24 2.72
N PHE A 138 -4.70 14.21 2.89
CA PHE A 138 -4.99 15.63 2.73
C PHE A 138 -4.11 16.26 1.65
N SER A 139 -4.68 17.19 0.89
CA SER A 139 -4.01 17.89 -0.21
C SER A 139 -3.00 18.94 0.22
N LYS A 140 -2.87 19.17 1.52
CA LYS A 140 -1.97 20.17 2.11
C LYS A 140 -1.09 19.53 3.16
N MET A 141 0.16 19.98 3.25
CA MET A 141 1.06 19.56 4.31
C MET A 141 0.53 19.98 5.69
N ALA A 142 0.94 19.25 6.73
CA ALA A 142 0.64 19.55 8.12
C ALA A 142 1.37 20.80 8.66
N ASP A 143 2.35 21.32 7.91
CA ASP A 143 3.17 22.45 8.33
C ASP A 143 2.42 23.79 8.24
N LYS A 144 3.01 24.83 8.85
CA LYS A 144 2.43 26.19 8.87
C LYS A 144 2.23 26.76 7.46
N GLY A 145 3.04 26.35 6.49
CA GLY A 145 2.96 26.80 5.10
C GLY A 145 1.75 26.24 4.35
N ARG A 146 1.17 25.11 4.82
CA ARG A 146 0.02 24.42 4.19
C ARG A 146 0.22 24.23 2.70
N LYS A 147 1.46 23.94 2.29
CA LYS A 147 1.83 23.77 0.89
C LYS A 147 0.99 22.67 0.26
N GLU A 148 0.50 22.90 -0.95
CA GLU A 148 -0.20 21.87 -1.70
C GLU A 148 0.75 20.74 -2.07
N ILE A 149 0.25 19.51 -1.92
CA ILE A 149 0.99 18.30 -2.23
C ILE A 149 0.19 17.41 -3.18
N PRO A 150 0.88 16.70 -4.09
CA PRO A 150 0.23 15.73 -4.95
C PRO A 150 -0.32 14.57 -4.12
N TYR A 151 -1.28 13.85 -4.71
CA TYR A 151 -1.93 12.70 -4.11
C TYR A 151 -1.01 11.49 -3.95
N HIS A 152 -0.02 11.34 -4.83
CA HIS A 152 1.05 10.36 -4.70
C HIS A 152 2.40 11.04 -4.63
N TYR A 153 3.35 10.44 -3.92
CA TYR A 153 4.69 11.01 -3.73
C TYR A 153 5.60 10.88 -4.96
N PHE A 154 5.20 10.09 -5.97
CA PHE A 154 5.99 9.83 -7.19
C PHE A 154 5.39 10.42 -8.46
N ASP A 155 4.23 11.08 -8.37
CA ASP A 155 3.56 11.73 -9.50
C ASP A 155 3.01 13.11 -9.14
N GLN A 156 2.40 13.77 -10.11
CA GLN A 156 1.80 15.10 -9.96
C GLN A 156 0.26 15.03 -10.04
N ILE A 157 -0.33 13.89 -9.66
CA ILE A 157 -1.79 13.74 -9.72
C ILE A 157 -2.42 14.46 -8.53
N ASN A 158 -3.44 15.26 -8.80
CA ASN A 158 -4.15 16.02 -7.78
C ASN A 158 -5.30 15.21 -7.15
N PHE A 159 -5.70 15.59 -5.94
CA PHE A 159 -6.76 14.93 -5.18
C PHE A 159 -8.12 14.92 -5.90
N THR A 160 -8.38 15.91 -6.76
CA THR A 160 -9.63 16.06 -7.52
C THR A 160 -9.79 15.05 -8.65
N SER A 161 -8.71 14.40 -9.10
CA SER A 161 -8.72 13.44 -10.20
C SER A 161 -9.34 12.08 -9.82
N PHE A 162 -9.76 11.88 -8.56
CA PHE A 162 -10.20 10.58 -8.06
C PHE A 162 -11.67 10.50 -7.62
N ASN A 163 -12.55 11.40 -8.09
CA ASN A 163 -14.00 11.42 -7.79
C ASN A 163 -14.73 10.13 -8.24
N ASN A 164 -14.64 9.06 -7.45
CA ASN A 164 -15.32 7.79 -7.69
C ASN A 164 -16.24 7.46 -6.50
N PRO A 165 -17.53 7.15 -6.71
CA PRO A 165 -18.51 6.88 -5.65
C PRO A 165 -18.19 5.66 -4.76
N ASN A 166 -17.24 4.79 -5.15
CA ASN A 166 -16.74 3.67 -4.32
C ASN A 166 -15.44 4.00 -3.55
N GLN A 167 -15.20 5.28 -3.26
CA GLN A 167 -13.99 5.76 -2.60
C GLN A 167 -13.81 5.18 -1.19
N HIS A 168 -12.57 4.80 -0.89
CA HIS A 168 -12.13 4.55 0.48
C HIS A 168 -12.42 5.77 1.35
N ASN A 169 -12.92 5.56 2.57
CA ASN A 169 -13.04 6.65 3.53
C ASN A 169 -11.68 6.88 4.22
N MET A 170 -10.73 7.40 3.45
CA MET A 170 -9.34 7.59 3.88
C MET A 170 -9.22 8.51 5.10
N ASN A 171 -10.11 9.48 5.24
CA ASN A 171 -10.15 10.37 6.42
C ASN A 171 -10.56 9.60 7.68
N SER A 172 -11.57 8.72 7.58
CA SER A 172 -11.96 7.83 8.68
C SER A 172 -10.84 6.84 9.03
N GLU A 173 -10.20 6.23 8.03
CA GLU A 173 -9.06 5.33 8.25
C GLU A 173 -7.92 6.06 8.95
N PHE A 174 -7.54 7.25 8.47
CA PHE A 174 -6.48 8.04 9.07
C PHE A 174 -6.81 8.45 10.51
N SER A 175 -8.07 8.79 10.80
CA SER A 175 -8.51 9.12 12.16
C SER A 175 -8.30 7.95 13.12
N VAL A 176 -8.61 6.73 12.69
CA VAL A 176 -8.33 5.51 13.48
C VAL A 176 -6.83 5.34 13.68
N LEU A 177 -6.03 5.48 12.62
CA LEU A 177 -4.57 5.35 12.72
C LEU A 177 -3.97 6.38 13.68
N VAL A 178 -4.46 7.62 13.68
CA VAL A 178 -4.02 8.68 14.61
C VAL A 178 -4.39 8.34 16.06
N GLN A 179 -5.57 7.75 16.31
CA GLN A 179 -5.92 7.27 17.65
C GLN A 179 -4.98 6.17 18.11
N LEU A 180 -4.69 5.18 17.25
CA LEU A 180 -3.71 4.13 17.53
C LEU A 180 -2.31 4.70 17.77
N HIS A 181 -1.94 5.76 17.06
CA HIS A 181 -0.70 6.48 17.28
C HIS A 181 -0.63 7.14 18.66
N ALA A 182 -1.68 7.85 19.05
CA ALA A 182 -1.78 8.51 20.35
C ALA A 182 -1.76 7.50 21.52
N LEU A 183 -2.29 6.29 21.31
CA LEU A 183 -2.26 5.20 22.27
C LEU A 183 -0.93 4.42 22.30
N GLY A 184 0.03 4.76 21.43
CA GLY A 184 1.33 4.07 21.34
C GLY A 184 1.28 2.70 20.66
N VAL A 185 0.16 2.32 20.03
CA VAL A 185 -0.03 1.04 19.33
C VAL A 185 0.75 0.99 18.01
N LEU A 186 0.92 2.13 17.35
CA LEU A 186 1.75 2.30 16.15
C LEU A 186 2.37 3.69 16.10
N ARG A 187 3.31 3.93 15.18
CA ARG A 187 3.91 5.25 14.98
C ARG A 187 3.64 5.78 13.58
N ILE A 188 2.99 6.94 13.47
CA ILE A 188 2.81 7.63 12.19
C ILE A 188 3.93 8.64 11.99
N HIS A 189 4.53 8.65 10.80
CA HIS A 189 5.55 9.60 10.37
C HIS A 189 4.97 10.51 9.29
N ILE A 190 4.67 11.76 9.67
CA ILE A 190 4.01 12.77 8.83
C ILE A 190 4.96 13.86 8.31
N ALA A 191 6.26 13.79 8.61
CA ALA A 191 7.24 14.79 8.19
C ALA A 191 8.61 14.20 7.84
N CYS A 192 9.37 14.93 7.02
CA CYS A 192 10.80 14.73 6.87
C CYS A 192 11.47 15.04 8.21
N HIS A 193 12.35 14.16 8.68
CA HIS A 193 13.15 14.39 9.87
C HIS A 193 13.94 15.68 9.69
N GLN A 194 13.55 16.77 10.36
CA GLN A 194 14.54 17.79 10.68
C GLN A 194 15.45 17.13 11.70
N SER A 195 16.72 16.95 11.34
CA SER A 195 17.76 16.46 12.24
C SER A 195 17.61 17.15 13.60
N LEU A 196 17.42 16.35 14.64
CA LEU A 196 17.66 16.80 16.01
C LEU A 196 19.10 17.29 16.02
N GLY A 197 19.28 18.60 16.08
CA GLY A 197 20.56 19.18 16.43
C GLY A 197 20.90 18.66 17.82
N GLU A 198 21.91 17.82 17.89
CA GLU A 198 22.65 17.53 19.10
C GLU A 198 22.94 18.85 19.82
N LYS A 199 22.54 18.93 21.09
CA LYS A 199 23.35 19.61 22.10
C LYS A 199 23.26 18.79 23.38
N TYR A 200 24.39 18.17 23.71
CA TYR A 200 24.78 17.86 25.08
C TYR A 200 24.69 19.12 25.95
#